data_AF-A0A4P5YH90-F1
#
_entry.id   AF-A0A4P5YH90-F1
#
_cell.length_a   1.000
_cell.length_b   1.000
_cell.length_c   1.000
_cell.angle_alpha   90.00
_cell.angle_beta   90.00
_cell.angle_gamma   90.00
#
_symmetry.space_group_name_H-M   'P 1'
#
loop_
_entity.id
_entity.type
_entity.pdbx_description
1 polymer ?
#
loop_
_entity_poly.entity_id
_entity_poly.type
_entity_poly.pdbx_seq_one_letter_code
_entity_poly.pdbx_strand_id
1 'polypeptide(L)'
;MTALKEEVSGGVSRDVIFGLVQGLVGVILAGIAVLLLWSSWARWTSTWAIDRINRAHLAGDYAAAREAALTARETAPGLAQTELPAADLSQAKDIARIEKLLRSSTSNDRQAIHAALGLGAVLAGKPISSDVPKADAALLQAVAKGTGVVPKPVSGEPPHRAIQVVCLPRILADAWKKRDFPQVQAAAGGLLLAMPNHPERDGLILLLSAAAGANDKEIARLTGAIKDPDLLLRAGAAGKAIAAWRAEQIAAEAEKAAAAAAKAEAAAAKAEAAKAGGRP
;
A
#
# COMPACT_ATOMS: atom_id res chain seq x y z
N MET A 1 -46.83 -24.50 -79.44
CA MET A 1 -45.54 -24.71 -78.75
C MET A 1 -44.98 -23.36 -78.33
N THR A 2 -45.65 -22.65 -77.41
CA THR A 2 -45.22 -21.33 -76.85
C THR A 2 -46.28 -20.86 -75.86
N ALA A 3 -46.31 -21.40 -74.63
CA ALA A 3 -47.19 -20.87 -73.57
C ALA A 3 -46.82 -21.35 -72.15
N LEU A 4 -45.55 -21.59 -71.84
CA LEU A 4 -45.10 -21.92 -70.47
C LEU A 4 -43.74 -21.27 -70.23
N LYS A 5 -43.72 -19.95 -70.03
CA LYS A 5 -42.51 -19.27 -69.51
C LYS A 5 -42.74 -17.89 -68.89
N GLU A 6 -43.91 -17.66 -68.29
CA GLU A 6 -44.15 -16.48 -67.45
C GLU A 6 -44.93 -16.88 -66.21
N GLU A 7 -44.28 -17.59 -65.31
CA GLU A 7 -44.70 -17.57 -63.92
C GLU A 7 -43.50 -17.86 -63.04
N VAL A 8 -43.43 -17.13 -61.92
CA VAL A 8 -42.34 -17.09 -60.94
C VAL A 8 -41.27 -16.02 -61.23
N SER A 9 -41.73 -14.77 -61.28
CA SER A 9 -40.96 -13.63 -60.73
C SER A 9 -41.83 -12.93 -59.69
N GLY A 10 -42.25 -13.65 -58.65
CA GLY A 10 -42.73 -13.06 -57.41
C GLY A 10 -41.55 -12.43 -56.67
N GLY A 11 -40.99 -11.35 -57.23
CA GLY A 11 -39.94 -10.58 -56.59
C GLY A 11 -40.51 -9.94 -55.33
N VAL A 12 -39.93 -10.25 -54.17
CA VAL A 12 -40.25 -9.56 -52.92
C VAL A 12 -40.18 -8.06 -53.17
N SER A 13 -41.29 -7.35 -52.94
CA SER A 13 -41.36 -5.90 -53.15
C SER A 13 -40.20 -5.21 -52.42
N ARG A 14 -39.51 -4.30 -53.10
CA ARG A 14 -38.42 -3.51 -52.50
C ARG A 14 -38.85 -2.84 -51.20
N ASP A 15 -40.11 -2.44 -51.08
CA ASP A 15 -40.66 -1.80 -49.88
C ASP A 15 -40.71 -2.76 -48.68
N VAL A 16 -40.99 -4.04 -48.93
CA VAL A 16 -40.95 -5.09 -47.90
C VAL A 16 -39.52 -5.33 -47.43
N ILE A 17 -38.56 -5.35 -48.36
CA ILE A 17 -37.13 -5.49 -48.03
C ILE A 17 -36.65 -4.28 -47.22
N PHE A 18 -37.00 -3.05 -47.64
CA PHE A 18 -36.64 -1.83 -46.91
C PHE A 18 -37.26 -1.78 -45.51
N GLY A 19 -38.54 -2.17 -45.36
CA GLY A 19 -39.21 -2.24 -44.06
C GLY A 19 -38.56 -3.25 -43.11
N LEU A 20 -38.19 -4.43 -43.61
CA LEU A 20 -37.48 -5.45 -42.83
C LEU A 20 -36.08 -4.99 -42.41
N VAL A 21 -35.34 -4.33 -43.31
CA VAL A 21 -34.01 -3.79 -43.00
C VAL A 21 -34.11 -2.68 -41.94
N GLN A 22 -35.07 -1.75 -42.06
CA GLN A 22 -35.28 -0.71 -41.05
C GLN A 22 -35.68 -1.29 -39.69
N GLY A 23 -36.55 -2.30 -39.66
CA GLY A 23 -36.92 -3.02 -38.44
C GLY A 23 -35.71 -3.69 -37.77
N LEU A 24 -34.86 -4.37 -38.55
CA LEU A 24 -33.64 -5.01 -38.07
C LEU A 24 -32.66 -3.99 -37.48
N VAL A 25 -32.43 -2.87 -38.17
CA VAL A 25 -31.57 -1.78 -37.68
C VAL A 25 -32.11 -1.22 -36.37
N GLY A 26 -33.42 -1.02 -36.25
CA GLY A 26 -34.06 -0.56 -35.01
C GLY A 26 -33.82 -1.51 -33.82
N VAL A 27 -33.97 -2.82 -34.03
CA VAL A 27 -33.70 -3.84 -33.00
C VAL A 27 -32.23 -3.86 -32.59
N ILE A 28 -31.31 -3.77 -33.56
CA ILE A 28 -29.86 -3.72 -33.28
C ILE A 28 -29.52 -2.49 -32.45
N LEU A 29 -30.04 -1.30 -32.82
CA LEU A 29 -29.80 -0.06 -32.09
C LEU A 29 -30.38 -0.11 -30.68
N ALA A 30 -31.58 -0.66 -30.50
CA ALA A 30 -32.17 -0.87 -29.18
C ALA A 30 -31.33 -1.81 -28.31
N GLY A 31 -30.82 -2.90 -28.89
CA GLY A 31 -29.91 -3.83 -28.20
C GLY A 31 -28.61 -3.14 -27.75
N ILE A 32 -28.00 -2.34 -28.63
CA ILE A 32 -26.81 -1.53 -28.29
C ILE A 32 -27.12 -0.54 -27.17
N ALA A 33 -28.27 0.15 -27.23
CA ALA A 33 -28.68 1.10 -26.20
C ALA A 33 -28.83 0.43 -24.82
N VAL A 34 -29.44 -0.77 -24.76
CA VAL A 34 -29.57 -1.54 -23.52
C VAL A 34 -28.20 -1.94 -22.97
N LEU A 35 -27.28 -2.40 -23.83
CA LEU A 35 -25.91 -2.75 -23.41
C LEU A 35 -25.13 -1.54 -22.86
N LEU A 36 -25.27 -0.38 -23.50
CA LEU A 36 -24.65 0.86 -23.03
C LEU A 36 -25.26 1.33 -21.71
N LEU A 37 -26.58 1.25 -21.56
CA LEU A 37 -27.28 1.62 -20.32
C LEU A 37 -26.84 0.72 -19.15
N TRP A 38 -26.73 -0.59 -19.41
CA TRP A 38 -26.26 -1.56 -18.42
C TRP A 38 -24.80 -1.34 -18.03
N SER A 39 -23.93 -1.07 -19.01
CA SER A 39 -22.52 -0.76 -18.75
C SER A 39 -22.37 0.54 -17.93
N SER A 40 -23.16 1.55 -18.24
CA SER A 40 -23.19 2.82 -17.50
C SER A 40 -23.67 2.62 -16.06
N TRP A 41 -24.75 1.86 -15.87
CA TRP A 41 -25.27 1.53 -14.55
C TRP A 41 -24.25 0.75 -13.70
N ALA A 42 -23.59 -0.27 -14.28
CA ALA A 42 -22.54 -1.03 -13.60
C ALA A 42 -21.33 -0.18 -13.20
N ARG A 43 -20.91 0.77 -14.05
CA ARG A 43 -19.86 1.74 -13.71
C ARG A 43 -20.28 2.67 -12.59
N TRP A 44 -21.51 3.18 -12.66
CA TRP A 44 -22.08 4.06 -11.63
C TRP A 44 -22.11 3.35 -10.27
N THR A 45 -22.71 2.16 -10.19
CA THR A 45 -22.79 1.39 -8.94
C THR A 45 -21.40 1.05 -8.39
N SER A 46 -20.43 0.72 -9.26
CA SER A 46 -19.05 0.50 -8.83
C SER A 46 -18.41 1.74 -8.21
N THR A 47 -18.63 2.93 -8.77
CA THR A 47 -18.11 4.19 -8.19
C THR A 47 -18.73 4.47 -6.82
N TRP A 48 -20.04 4.27 -6.66
CA TRP A 48 -20.72 4.40 -5.37
C TRP A 48 -20.19 3.41 -4.33
N ALA A 49 -19.89 2.18 -4.75
CA ALA A 49 -19.36 1.17 -3.86
C ALA A 49 -17.94 1.51 -3.38
N ILE A 50 -17.06 1.98 -4.28
CA ILE A 50 -15.73 2.48 -3.93
C ILE A 50 -15.82 3.66 -2.96
N ASP A 51 -16.74 4.58 -3.23
CA ASP A 51 -16.96 5.74 -2.36
C ASP A 51 -17.46 5.34 -0.97
N ARG A 52 -18.34 4.33 -0.85
CA ARG A 52 -18.73 3.76 0.45
C ARG A 52 -17.56 3.12 1.19
N ILE A 53 -16.74 2.33 0.50
CA ILE A 53 -15.53 1.71 1.07
C ILE A 53 -14.58 2.81 1.59
N ASN A 54 -14.34 3.84 0.79
CA ASN A 54 -13.49 4.97 1.16
C ASN A 54 -14.05 5.75 2.35
N ARG A 55 -15.35 6.04 2.37
CA ARG A 55 -16.01 6.73 3.51
C ARG A 55 -15.92 5.90 4.79
N ALA A 56 -16.16 4.60 4.73
CA ALA A 56 -16.01 3.72 5.88
C ALA A 56 -14.56 3.65 6.37
N HIS A 57 -13.57 3.57 5.46
CA HIS A 57 -12.15 3.66 5.81
C HIS A 57 -11.77 5.02 6.44
N LEU A 58 -12.32 6.13 5.94
CA LEU A 58 -12.09 7.46 6.51
C LEU A 58 -12.73 7.61 7.89
N ALA A 59 -13.87 6.95 8.12
CA ALA A 59 -14.53 6.89 9.42
C ALA A 59 -13.88 5.90 10.40
N GLY A 60 -12.90 5.10 9.95
CA GLY A 60 -12.27 4.06 10.76
C GLY A 60 -13.15 2.81 10.98
N ASP A 61 -14.27 2.69 10.27
CA ASP A 61 -15.18 1.55 10.37
C ASP A 61 -14.77 0.45 9.37
N TYR A 62 -13.81 -0.36 9.76
CA TYR A 62 -13.29 -1.45 8.93
C TYR A 62 -14.31 -2.57 8.69
N ALA A 63 -15.29 -2.75 9.58
CA ALA A 63 -16.36 -3.74 9.41
C ALA A 63 -17.31 -3.30 8.30
N ALA A 64 -17.79 -2.05 8.35
CA ALA A 64 -18.61 -1.47 7.29
C ALA A 64 -17.84 -1.38 5.96
N ALA A 65 -16.54 -1.08 5.98
CA ALA A 65 -15.72 -1.08 4.77
C ALA A 65 -15.66 -2.48 4.12
N ARG A 66 -15.50 -3.53 4.94
CA ARG A 66 -15.50 -4.92 4.46
C ARG A 66 -16.86 -5.33 3.91
N GLU A 67 -17.95 -5.03 4.60
CA GLU A 67 -19.30 -5.32 4.13
C GLU A 67 -19.58 -4.62 2.80
N ALA A 68 -19.26 -3.33 2.70
CA ALA A 68 -19.40 -2.55 1.46
C ALA A 68 -18.58 -3.15 0.31
N ALA A 69 -17.36 -3.63 0.58
CA ALA A 69 -16.52 -4.30 -0.40
C ALA A 69 -17.13 -5.62 -0.89
N LEU A 70 -17.66 -6.44 0.02
CA LEU A 70 -18.34 -7.69 -0.34
C LEU A 70 -19.57 -7.42 -1.23
N THR A 71 -20.40 -6.44 -0.88
CA THR A 71 -21.55 -6.01 -1.70
C THR A 71 -21.12 -5.46 -3.06
N ALA A 72 -20.02 -4.70 -3.11
CA ALA A 72 -19.46 -4.17 -4.36
C ALA A 72 -19.11 -5.31 -5.33
N ARG A 73 -18.42 -6.32 -4.82
CA ARG A 73 -18.02 -7.52 -5.56
C ARG A 73 -19.22 -8.30 -6.09
N GLU A 74 -20.29 -8.42 -5.31
CA GLU A 74 -21.52 -9.10 -5.73
C GLU A 74 -22.24 -8.33 -6.85
N THR A 75 -22.21 -7.00 -6.79
CA THR A 75 -22.90 -6.13 -7.76
C THR A 75 -22.16 -6.03 -9.09
N ALA A 76 -20.82 -6.02 -9.08
CA ALA A 76 -19.99 -5.84 -10.28
C ALA A 76 -18.78 -6.79 -10.29
N PRO A 77 -18.99 -8.11 -10.41
CA PRO A 77 -17.91 -9.10 -10.37
C PRO A 77 -16.95 -8.94 -11.56
N GLY A 78 -15.69 -9.29 -11.35
CA GLY A 78 -14.67 -9.26 -12.41
C GLY A 78 -14.00 -7.89 -12.64
N LEU A 79 -14.31 -6.88 -11.84
CA LEU A 79 -13.61 -5.59 -11.82
C LEU A 79 -12.61 -5.52 -10.67
N ALA A 80 -11.35 -5.22 -10.95
CA ALA A 80 -10.28 -5.13 -9.95
C ALA A 80 -10.63 -4.22 -8.76
N GLN A 81 -11.22 -3.06 -9.05
CA GLN A 81 -11.65 -2.06 -8.06
C GLN A 81 -12.71 -2.54 -7.06
N THR A 82 -13.43 -3.62 -7.36
CA THR A 82 -14.44 -4.22 -6.45
C THR A 82 -13.94 -5.52 -5.84
N GLU A 83 -13.13 -6.29 -6.58
CA GLU A 83 -12.64 -7.59 -6.16
C GLU A 83 -11.48 -7.46 -5.16
N LEU A 84 -10.54 -6.54 -5.37
CA LEU A 84 -9.36 -6.38 -4.51
C LEU A 84 -9.71 -5.98 -3.07
N PRO A 85 -10.60 -5.00 -2.81
CA PRO A 85 -10.97 -4.62 -1.44
C PRO A 85 -11.74 -5.72 -0.69
N ALA A 86 -12.42 -6.61 -1.42
CA ALA A 86 -13.24 -7.69 -0.86
C ALA A 86 -12.46 -8.99 -0.62
N ALA A 87 -11.23 -9.06 -1.12
CA ALA A 87 -10.43 -10.28 -1.11
C ALA A 87 -9.76 -10.52 0.24
N ASP A 88 -9.89 -11.74 0.74
CA ASP A 88 -9.09 -12.25 1.82
C ASP A 88 -7.85 -12.95 1.25
N LEU A 89 -6.70 -12.25 1.27
CA LEU A 89 -5.45 -12.76 0.72
C LEU A 89 -4.87 -13.96 1.48
N SER A 90 -5.46 -14.37 2.61
CA SER A 90 -5.13 -15.64 3.26
C SER A 90 -5.84 -16.84 2.62
N GLN A 91 -6.90 -16.60 1.84
CA GLN A 91 -7.74 -17.64 1.25
C GLN A 91 -7.31 -17.94 -0.18
N ALA A 92 -6.97 -19.20 -0.46
CA ALA A 92 -6.56 -19.63 -1.81
C ALA A 92 -7.63 -19.36 -2.88
N LYS A 93 -8.92 -19.39 -2.51
CA LYS A 93 -10.05 -19.09 -3.40
C LYS A 93 -10.01 -17.64 -3.90
N ASP A 94 -9.68 -16.69 -3.02
CA ASP A 94 -9.64 -15.28 -3.36
C ASP A 94 -8.38 -14.94 -4.16
N ILE A 95 -7.23 -15.59 -3.86
CA ILE A 95 -6.03 -15.50 -4.70
C ILE A 95 -6.33 -15.97 -6.13
N ALA A 96 -6.91 -17.17 -6.30
CA ALA A 96 -7.25 -17.71 -7.62
C ALA A 96 -8.27 -16.83 -8.38
N ARG A 97 -9.14 -16.12 -7.65
CA ARG A 97 -10.05 -15.15 -8.24
C ARG A 97 -9.31 -13.92 -8.74
N ILE A 98 -8.42 -13.35 -7.93
CA ILE A 98 -7.59 -12.19 -8.30
C ILE A 98 -6.72 -12.53 -9.52
N GLU A 99 -6.11 -13.72 -9.58
CA GLU A 99 -5.30 -14.15 -10.73
C GLU A 99 -6.08 -14.14 -12.04
N LYS A 100 -7.37 -14.51 -12.02
CA LYS A 100 -8.23 -14.46 -13.23
C LYS A 100 -8.40 -13.04 -13.75
N LEU A 101 -8.37 -12.02 -12.89
CA LEU A 101 -8.52 -10.62 -13.27
C LEU A 101 -7.37 -10.14 -14.16
N LEU A 102 -6.16 -10.72 -14.05
CA LEU A 102 -5.01 -10.33 -14.87
C LEU A 102 -5.32 -10.41 -16.37
N ARG A 103 -6.15 -11.36 -16.79
CA ARG A 103 -6.50 -11.58 -18.20
C ARG A 103 -7.36 -10.47 -18.79
N SER A 104 -8.20 -9.83 -17.98
CA SER A 104 -9.19 -8.84 -18.41
C SER A 104 -8.91 -7.42 -17.94
N SER A 105 -7.85 -7.22 -17.15
CA SER A 105 -7.56 -5.93 -16.49
C SER A 105 -6.68 -5.00 -17.33
N THR A 106 -6.87 -3.69 -17.13
CA THR A 106 -6.06 -2.63 -17.74
C THR A 106 -4.64 -2.60 -17.16
N SER A 107 -3.72 -1.84 -17.77
CA SER A 107 -2.33 -1.75 -17.29
C SER A 107 -2.23 -1.27 -15.83
N ASN A 108 -3.04 -0.29 -15.43
CA ASN A 108 -3.02 0.26 -14.07
C ASN A 108 -3.60 -0.74 -13.07
N ASP A 109 -4.71 -1.39 -13.42
CA ASP A 109 -5.32 -2.42 -12.56
C ASP A 109 -4.38 -3.62 -12.36
N ARG A 110 -3.62 -4.00 -13.40
CA ARG A 110 -2.64 -5.09 -13.31
C ARG A 110 -1.58 -4.84 -12.26
N GLN A 111 -1.07 -3.61 -12.12
CA GLN A 111 -0.09 -3.30 -11.08
C GLN A 111 -0.64 -3.51 -9.68
N ALA A 112 -1.87 -3.02 -9.42
CA ALA A 112 -2.55 -3.24 -8.14
C ALA A 112 -2.84 -4.73 -7.88
N ILE A 113 -3.22 -5.48 -8.92
CA ILE A 113 -3.43 -6.93 -8.85
C ILE A 113 -2.11 -7.65 -8.51
N HIS A 114 -1.01 -7.35 -9.21
CA HIS A 114 0.29 -7.95 -8.92
C HIS A 114 0.76 -7.61 -7.50
N ALA A 115 0.56 -6.37 -7.04
CA ALA A 115 0.87 -5.99 -5.66
C ALA A 115 0.05 -6.80 -4.62
N ALA A 116 -1.26 -6.98 -4.86
CA ALA A 116 -2.12 -7.78 -3.99
C ALA A 116 -1.72 -9.27 -3.97
N LEU A 117 -1.40 -9.86 -5.13
CA LEU A 117 -0.89 -11.23 -5.24
C LEU A 117 0.47 -11.37 -4.54
N GLY A 118 1.35 -10.37 -4.69
CA GLY A 118 2.62 -10.29 -3.98
C GLY A 118 2.43 -10.28 -2.45
N LEU A 119 1.47 -9.51 -1.95
CA LEU A 119 1.10 -9.52 -0.53
C LEU A 119 0.57 -10.89 -0.09
N GLY A 120 -0.33 -11.50 -0.86
CA GLY A 120 -0.81 -12.87 -0.60
C GLY A 120 0.33 -13.89 -0.54
N ALA A 121 1.31 -13.79 -1.44
CA ALA A 121 2.51 -14.62 -1.43
C ALA A 121 3.33 -14.44 -0.13
N VAL A 122 3.59 -13.19 0.29
CA VAL A 122 4.29 -12.90 1.56
C VAL A 122 3.54 -13.47 2.76
N LEU A 123 2.21 -13.30 2.81
CA LEU A 123 1.37 -13.85 3.87
C LEU A 123 1.42 -15.38 3.93
N ALA A 124 1.55 -16.03 2.78
CA ALA A 124 1.68 -17.49 2.66
C ALA A 124 3.14 -18.00 2.79
N GLY A 125 4.12 -17.11 3.06
CA GLY A 125 5.54 -17.49 3.13
C GLY A 125 6.16 -17.91 1.79
N LYS A 126 5.56 -17.48 0.67
CA LYS A 126 6.00 -17.79 -0.70
C LYS A 126 6.84 -16.64 -1.28
N PRO A 127 7.71 -16.93 -2.27
CA PRO A 127 8.45 -15.88 -2.97
C PRO A 127 7.50 -14.95 -3.74
N ILE A 128 7.88 -13.67 -3.81
CA ILE A 128 7.15 -12.62 -4.53
C ILE A 128 7.50 -12.70 -6.03
N SER A 129 6.51 -12.55 -6.91
CA SER A 129 6.74 -12.51 -8.37
C SER A 129 7.59 -11.29 -8.78
N SER A 130 8.34 -11.42 -9.87
CA SER A 130 9.03 -10.31 -10.54
C SER A 130 8.09 -9.25 -11.12
N ASP A 131 6.81 -9.60 -11.33
CA ASP A 131 5.80 -8.73 -11.93
C ASP A 131 5.24 -7.69 -10.94
N VAL A 132 5.60 -7.80 -9.66
CA VAL A 132 5.18 -6.85 -8.63
C VAL A 132 5.88 -5.50 -8.84
N PRO A 133 5.16 -4.36 -8.77
CA PRO A 133 5.78 -3.04 -8.86
C PRO A 133 6.95 -2.89 -7.90
N LYS A 134 8.05 -2.29 -8.36
CA LYS A 134 9.33 -2.30 -7.62
C LYS A 134 9.21 -1.68 -6.22
N ALA A 135 8.44 -0.60 -6.08
CA ALA A 135 8.21 0.06 -4.80
C ALA A 135 7.47 -0.83 -3.80
N ASP A 136 6.44 -1.57 -4.26
CA ASP A 136 5.72 -2.53 -3.43
C ASP A 136 6.57 -3.75 -3.11
N ALA A 137 7.29 -4.28 -4.11
CA ALA A 137 8.18 -5.42 -3.96
C ALA A 137 9.23 -5.17 -2.87
N ALA A 138 9.78 -3.96 -2.78
CA ALA A 138 10.74 -3.60 -1.74
C ALA A 138 10.15 -3.70 -0.33
N LEU A 139 8.93 -3.18 -0.11
CA LEU A 139 8.24 -3.28 1.18
C LEU A 139 7.87 -4.73 1.52
N LEU A 140 7.33 -5.45 0.54
CA LEU A 140 6.95 -6.85 0.68
C LEU A 140 8.15 -7.74 1.01
N GLN A 141 9.31 -7.51 0.38
CA GLN A 141 10.55 -8.22 0.69
C GLN A 141 11.08 -7.89 2.08
N ALA A 142 10.97 -6.64 2.53
CA ALA A 142 11.38 -6.25 3.89
C ALA A 142 10.56 -7.01 4.95
N VAL A 143 9.24 -7.15 4.72
CA VAL A 143 8.35 -7.95 5.57
C VAL A 143 8.69 -9.44 5.48
N ALA A 144 8.84 -10.00 4.28
CA ALA A 144 9.13 -11.43 4.09
C ALA A 144 10.44 -11.86 4.76
N LYS A 145 11.44 -10.99 4.77
CA LYS A 145 12.75 -11.23 5.42
C LYS A 145 12.75 -10.87 6.92
N GLY A 146 11.70 -10.22 7.43
CA GLY A 146 11.67 -9.68 8.79
C GLY A 146 12.85 -8.75 9.09
N THR A 147 13.27 -7.92 8.13
CA THR A 147 14.46 -7.07 8.31
C THR A 147 14.23 -6.00 9.36
N GLY A 148 12.99 -5.54 9.53
CA GLY A 148 12.69 -4.33 10.31
C GLY A 148 13.26 -3.06 9.67
N VAL A 149 13.72 -3.12 8.42
CA VAL A 149 14.29 -1.98 7.70
C VAL A 149 13.26 -1.46 6.71
N VAL A 150 12.92 -0.18 6.82
CA VAL A 150 12.11 0.52 5.83
C VAL A 150 12.96 0.70 4.57
N PRO A 151 12.53 0.14 3.43
CA PRO A 151 13.28 0.26 2.19
C PRO A 151 13.31 1.72 1.74
N LYS A 152 14.42 2.11 1.11
CA LYS A 152 14.51 3.43 0.49
C LYS A 152 13.44 3.56 -0.62
N PRO A 153 12.83 4.74 -0.78
CA PRO A 153 11.88 4.98 -1.86
C PRO A 153 12.54 4.66 -3.22
N VAL A 154 11.82 3.94 -4.07
CA VAL A 154 12.21 3.74 -5.46
C VAL A 154 11.79 5.00 -6.24
N SER A 155 12.73 5.62 -6.94
CA SER A 155 12.46 6.88 -7.66
C SER A 155 11.36 6.71 -8.72
N GLY A 156 10.40 7.62 -8.74
CA GLY A 156 9.35 7.71 -9.78
C GLY A 156 8.08 6.89 -9.54
N GLU A 157 8.05 5.99 -8.56
CA GLU A 157 6.89 5.13 -8.29
C GLU A 157 6.62 5.03 -6.77
N PRO A 158 5.57 5.69 -6.23
CA PRO A 158 5.20 5.48 -4.84
C PRO A 158 4.57 4.09 -4.65
N PRO A 159 4.84 3.40 -3.53
CA PRO A 159 4.17 2.14 -3.24
C PRO A 159 2.67 2.36 -3.03
N HIS A 160 1.86 1.36 -3.35
CA HIS A 160 0.42 1.41 -3.15
C HIS A 160 0.10 1.59 -1.66
N ARG A 161 -0.83 2.51 -1.35
CA ARG A 161 -1.23 2.80 0.04
C ARG A 161 -1.61 1.55 0.82
N ALA A 162 -2.35 0.63 0.22
CA ALA A 162 -2.76 -0.63 0.87
C ALA A 162 -1.55 -1.48 1.29
N ILE A 163 -0.50 -1.54 0.45
CA ILE A 163 0.74 -2.26 0.78
C ILE A 163 1.45 -1.57 1.94
N GLN A 164 1.54 -0.23 1.93
CA GLN A 164 2.16 0.53 3.02
C GLN A 164 1.46 0.26 4.36
N VAL A 165 0.12 0.31 4.38
CA VAL A 165 -0.70 0.10 5.59
C VAL A 165 -0.52 -1.30 6.19
N VAL A 166 -0.24 -2.31 5.37
CA VAL A 166 -0.03 -3.69 5.86
C VAL A 166 1.44 -3.95 6.21
N CYS A 167 2.38 -3.44 5.42
CA CYS A 167 3.80 -3.73 5.58
C CYS A 167 4.45 -2.92 6.69
N LEU A 168 4.16 -1.62 6.78
CA LEU A 168 4.82 -0.74 7.73
C LEU A 168 4.57 -1.09 9.21
N PRO A 169 3.39 -1.56 9.66
CA PRO A 169 3.22 -2.01 11.04
C PRO A 169 4.08 -3.23 11.38
N ARG A 170 4.28 -4.13 10.41
CA ARG A 170 5.14 -5.31 10.58
C ARG A 170 6.61 -4.90 10.65
N ILE A 171 7.04 -4.03 9.74
CA ILE A 171 8.40 -3.47 9.74
C ILE A 171 8.66 -2.72 11.05
N LEU A 172 7.70 -1.90 11.51
CA LEU A 172 7.76 -1.19 12.78
C LEU A 172 7.94 -2.15 13.96
N ALA A 173 7.14 -3.22 14.02
CA ALA A 173 7.24 -4.22 15.08
C ALA A 173 8.61 -4.94 15.08
N ASP A 174 9.14 -5.28 13.90
CA ASP A 174 10.44 -5.92 13.78
C ASP A 174 11.60 -4.97 14.11
N ALA A 175 11.51 -3.71 13.67
CA ALA A 175 12.46 -2.64 14.04
C ALA A 175 12.48 -2.43 15.55
N TRP A 176 11.31 -2.39 16.18
CA TRP A 176 11.15 -2.24 17.63
C TRP A 176 11.81 -3.40 18.39
N LYS A 177 11.56 -4.64 17.99
CA LYS A 177 12.19 -5.84 18.60
C LYS A 177 13.71 -5.79 18.51
N LYS A 178 14.25 -5.28 17.40
CA LYS A 178 15.70 -5.14 17.18
C LYS A 178 16.30 -3.88 17.81
N ARG A 179 15.48 -3.02 18.41
CA ARG A 179 15.86 -1.70 18.94
C ARG A 179 16.52 -0.80 17.88
N ASP A 180 16.11 -0.95 16.61
CA ASP A 180 16.55 -0.09 15.50
C ASP A 180 15.65 1.15 15.42
N PHE A 181 15.87 2.10 16.32
CA PHE A 181 15.01 3.27 16.47
C PHE A 181 14.96 4.22 15.26
N PRO A 182 16.03 4.39 14.46
CA PRO A 182 15.92 5.07 13.16
C PRO A 182 14.89 4.41 12.23
N GLN A 183 14.82 3.08 12.20
CA GLN A 183 13.82 2.36 11.41
C GLN A 183 12.42 2.41 12.03
N VAL A 184 12.31 2.42 13.36
CA VAL A 184 11.06 2.70 14.08
C VAL A 184 10.51 4.07 13.66
N GLN A 185 11.37 5.10 13.64
CA GLN A 185 11.02 6.45 13.18
C GLN A 185 10.53 6.45 11.75
N ALA A 186 11.28 5.82 10.83
CA ALA A 186 10.92 5.77 9.42
C ALA A 186 9.58 5.06 9.20
N ALA A 187 9.34 3.94 9.91
CA ALA A 187 8.11 3.17 9.77
C ALA A 187 6.90 3.89 10.38
N ALA A 188 7.06 4.50 11.56
CA ALA A 188 6.00 5.30 12.20
C ALA A 188 5.65 6.54 11.37
N GLY A 189 6.65 7.24 10.83
CA GLY A 189 6.44 8.38 9.93
C GLY A 189 5.72 7.97 8.63
N GLY A 190 6.15 6.87 8.01
CA GLY A 190 5.47 6.31 6.84
C GLY A 190 4.00 5.95 7.12
N LEU A 191 3.71 5.38 8.29
CA LEU A 191 2.34 5.06 8.71
C LEU A 191 1.48 6.30 8.89
N LEU A 192 2.01 7.35 9.51
CA LEU A 192 1.30 8.62 9.69
C LEU A 192 1.02 9.31 8.35
N LEU A 193 1.91 9.18 7.37
CA LEU A 193 1.68 9.69 6.01
C LEU A 193 0.63 8.86 5.26
N ALA A 194 0.66 7.53 5.37
CA ALA A 194 -0.31 6.65 4.73
C ALA A 194 -1.70 6.72 5.40
N MET A 195 -1.76 6.95 6.71
CA MET A 195 -2.97 6.99 7.53
C MET A 195 -2.91 8.13 8.55
N PRO A 196 -3.20 9.38 8.14
CA PRO A 196 -3.16 10.53 9.03
C PRO A 196 -4.13 10.43 10.23
N ASN A 197 -5.24 9.69 10.08
CA ASN A 197 -6.26 9.46 11.10
C ASN A 197 -6.12 8.08 11.78
N HIS A 198 -4.91 7.52 11.87
CA HIS A 198 -4.69 6.23 12.54
C HIS A 198 -5.21 6.27 13.99
N PRO A 199 -5.86 5.21 14.52
CA PRO A 199 -6.36 5.21 15.89
C PRO A 199 -5.24 5.43 16.93
N GLU A 200 -4.04 4.93 16.65
CA GLU A 200 -2.86 5.14 17.50
C GLU A 200 -2.01 6.36 17.09
N ARG A 201 -2.58 7.33 16.37
CA ARG A 201 -1.87 8.50 15.82
C ARG A 201 -1.01 9.20 16.87
N ASP A 202 -1.57 9.51 18.03
CA ASP A 202 -0.84 10.28 19.05
C ASP A 202 0.31 9.47 19.65
N GLY A 203 0.15 8.14 19.78
CA GLY A 203 1.22 7.23 20.17
C GLY A 203 2.32 7.14 19.10
N LEU A 204 1.96 7.09 17.82
CA LEU A 204 2.91 7.11 16.70
C LEU A 204 3.67 8.44 16.62
N ILE A 205 3.01 9.58 16.89
CA ILE A 205 3.66 10.89 16.98
C ILE A 205 4.67 10.90 18.12
N LEU A 206 4.28 10.40 19.30
CA LEU A 206 5.22 10.30 20.43
C LEU A 206 6.43 9.43 20.07
N LEU A 207 6.22 8.26 19.48
CA LEU A 207 7.28 7.37 19.02
C LEU A 207 8.20 8.06 18.01
N LEU A 208 7.63 8.78 17.05
CA LEU A 208 8.37 9.53 16.03
C LEU A 208 9.26 10.61 16.68
N SER A 209 8.68 11.44 17.54
CA SER A 209 9.39 12.51 18.25
C SER A 209 10.46 11.93 19.19
N ALA A 210 10.14 10.86 19.91
CA ALA A 210 11.08 10.16 20.78
C ALA A 210 12.20 9.46 20.00
N ALA A 211 11.98 8.96 18.79
CA ALA A 211 13.09 8.46 17.99
C ALA A 211 13.93 9.60 17.38
N ALA A 212 13.31 10.75 17.07
CA ALA A 212 13.94 11.86 16.35
C ALA A 212 14.84 12.81 17.17
N GLY A 213 14.97 12.63 18.48
CA GLY A 213 15.77 13.53 19.33
C GLY A 213 14.97 14.54 20.18
N ALA A 214 13.63 14.52 20.18
CA ALA A 214 12.82 15.42 21.01
C ALA A 214 13.24 15.42 22.49
N ASN A 215 13.21 16.59 23.13
CA ASN A 215 13.60 16.77 24.54
C ASN A 215 12.49 16.32 25.51
N ASP A 216 12.83 16.16 26.80
CA ASP A 216 11.89 15.67 27.81
C ASP A 216 10.63 16.54 27.97
N LYS A 217 10.74 17.86 27.75
CA LYS A 217 9.59 18.77 27.80
C LYS A 217 8.62 18.50 26.65
N GLU A 218 9.14 18.26 25.46
CA GLU A 218 8.33 17.93 24.29
C GLU A 218 7.69 16.54 24.43
N ILE A 219 8.46 15.55 24.91
CA ILE A 219 7.93 14.21 25.23
C ILE A 219 6.82 14.31 26.28
N ALA A 220 7.02 15.07 27.36
CA ALA A 220 6.00 15.27 28.39
C ALA A 220 4.74 15.97 27.84
N ARG A 221 4.91 16.98 26.99
CA ARG A 221 3.80 17.68 26.32
C ARG A 221 2.98 16.73 25.43
N LEU A 222 3.66 15.94 24.59
CA LEU A 222 3.01 14.98 23.70
C LEU A 222 2.32 13.86 24.47
N THR A 223 2.96 13.39 25.55
CA THR A 223 2.37 12.39 26.46
C THR A 223 1.09 12.92 27.11
N GLY A 224 1.09 14.17 27.58
CA GLY A 224 -0.10 14.80 28.17
C GLY A 224 -1.25 15.07 27.19
N ALA A 225 -1.00 14.98 25.87
CA ALA A 225 -2.04 15.09 24.86
C ALA A 225 -2.81 13.76 24.63
N ILE A 226 -2.24 12.63 25.07
CA ILE A 226 -2.86 11.31 24.93
C ILE A 226 -3.96 11.16 25.99
N LYS A 227 -5.21 11.10 25.54
CA LYS A 227 -6.39 10.98 26.43
C LYS A 227 -6.73 9.53 26.79
N ASP A 228 -6.30 8.57 25.97
CA ASP A 228 -6.53 7.15 26.18
C ASP A 228 -5.53 6.59 27.22
N PRO A 229 -5.99 6.04 28.37
CA PRO A 229 -5.12 5.55 29.43
C PRO A 229 -4.22 4.38 29.00
N ASP A 230 -4.73 3.47 28.18
CA ASP A 230 -3.99 2.29 27.74
C ASP A 230 -2.92 2.69 26.72
N LEU A 231 -3.27 3.64 25.85
CA LEU A 231 -2.34 4.21 24.88
C LEU A 231 -1.27 5.03 25.59
N LEU A 232 -1.63 5.79 26.63
CA LEU A 232 -0.70 6.53 27.48
C LEU A 232 0.32 5.60 28.17
N LEU A 233 -0.15 4.48 28.73
CA LEU A 233 0.72 3.50 29.40
C LEU A 233 1.72 2.85 28.42
N ARG A 234 1.23 2.43 27.24
CA ARG A 234 2.07 1.88 26.16
C ARG A 234 3.08 2.89 25.64
N ALA A 235 2.63 4.12 25.40
CA ALA A 235 3.45 5.21 24.89
C ALA A 235 4.51 5.64 25.91
N GLY A 236 4.18 5.67 27.21
CA GLY A 236 5.13 5.94 28.29
C GLY A 236 6.21 4.86 28.42
N ALA A 237 5.84 3.57 28.30
CA ALA A 237 6.81 2.47 28.28
C ALA A 237 7.76 2.58 27.07
N ALA A 238 7.22 2.91 25.89
CA ALA A 238 8.01 3.12 24.70
C ALA A 238 8.96 4.32 24.84
N GLY A 239 8.48 5.44 25.37
CA GLY A 239 9.29 6.64 25.63
C GLY A 239 10.48 6.35 26.56
N LYS A 240 10.28 5.58 27.63
CA LYS A 240 11.36 5.15 28.54
C LYS A 240 12.40 4.29 27.82
N ALA A 241 11.96 3.34 26.99
CA ALA A 241 12.87 2.48 26.23
C ALA A 241 13.74 3.28 25.25
N ILE A 242 13.14 4.28 24.59
CA ILE A 242 13.86 5.15 23.65
C ILE A 242 14.84 6.07 24.40
N ALA A 243 14.43 6.65 25.53
CA ALA A 243 15.30 7.48 26.35
C ALA A 243 16.55 6.71 26.84
N ALA A 244 16.35 5.47 27.29
CA ALA A 244 17.45 4.58 27.69
C ALA A 244 18.43 4.33 26.52
N TRP A 245 17.90 3.98 25.34
CA TRP A 245 18.73 3.78 24.15
C TRP A 245 19.51 5.04 23.75
N ARG A 246 18.90 6.23 23.82
CA ARG A 246 19.62 7.47 23.51
C ARG A 246 20.77 7.72 24.49
N ALA A 247 20.57 7.45 25.77
CA ALA A 247 21.64 7.57 26.76
C ALA A 247 22.81 6.62 26.43
N GLU A 248 22.51 5.40 25.99
CA GLU A 248 23.52 4.43 25.50
C GLU A 248 24.27 4.97 24.26
N GLN A 249 23.57 5.56 23.29
CA GLN A 249 24.21 6.14 22.10
C GLN A 249 25.10 7.33 22.44
N ILE A 250 24.64 8.25 23.28
CA ILE A 250 25.42 9.42 23.71
C ILE A 250 26.70 8.96 24.43
N ALA A 251 26.59 7.97 25.31
CA ALA A 251 27.76 7.39 25.99
C ALA A 251 28.74 6.76 25.00
N ALA A 252 28.24 5.98 24.02
CA ALA A 252 29.07 5.34 23.00
C ALA A 252 29.74 6.37 22.05
N GLU A 253 29.04 7.45 21.69
CA GLU A 253 29.62 8.54 20.89
C GLU A 253 30.68 9.31 21.67
N ALA A 254 30.45 9.58 22.96
CA ALA A 254 31.44 10.21 23.83
C ALA A 254 32.70 9.36 23.97
N GLU A 255 32.56 8.03 24.11
CA GLU A 255 33.70 7.10 24.14
C GLU A 255 34.48 7.10 22.83
N LYS A 256 33.78 7.06 21.67
CA LYS A 256 34.42 7.17 20.35
C LYS A 256 35.15 8.50 20.17
N ALA A 257 34.55 9.60 20.61
CA ALA A 257 35.15 10.93 20.54
C ALA A 257 36.41 11.02 21.43
N ALA A 258 36.36 10.48 22.65
CA ALA A 258 37.52 10.39 23.54
C ALA A 258 38.65 9.55 22.94
N ALA A 259 38.33 8.40 22.34
CA ALA A 259 39.30 7.56 21.66
C ALA A 259 39.93 8.24 20.42
N ALA A 260 39.14 9.00 19.67
CA ALA A 260 39.63 9.79 18.54
C ALA A 260 40.55 10.94 18.99
N ALA A 261 40.19 11.64 20.08
CA ALA A 261 41.02 12.69 20.68
C ALA A 261 42.37 12.14 21.17
N ALA A 262 42.36 11.01 21.90
CA ALA A 262 43.59 10.36 22.36
C ALA A 262 44.51 9.92 21.20
N LYS A 263 43.92 9.42 20.09
CA LYS A 263 44.69 9.11 18.87
C LYS A 263 45.29 10.35 18.23
N ALA A 264 44.56 11.47 18.21
CA ALA A 264 45.03 12.73 17.67
C ALA A 264 46.18 13.30 18.50
N GLU A 265 46.07 13.28 19.84
CA GLU A 265 47.14 13.68 20.76
C GLU A 265 48.39 12.82 20.60
N ALA A 266 48.24 11.49 20.53
CA ALA A 266 49.36 10.59 20.30
C ALA A 266 50.04 10.81 18.93
N ALA A 267 49.27 11.16 17.89
CA ALA A 267 49.81 11.51 16.58
C ALA A 267 50.56 12.85 16.60
N ALA A 268 50.02 13.85 17.31
CA ALA A 268 50.68 15.14 17.50
C ALA A 268 52.01 15.00 18.26
N ALA A 269 52.03 14.23 19.37
CA ALA A 269 53.24 13.95 20.15
C ALA A 269 54.31 13.24 19.32
N LYS A 270 53.92 12.27 18.46
CA LYS A 270 54.85 11.62 17.52
C LYS A 270 55.41 12.59 16.48
N ALA A 271 54.58 13.50 15.97
CA ALA A 271 55.01 14.51 15.00
C ALA A 271 56.00 15.52 15.61
N GLU A 272 55.80 15.92 16.87
CA GLU A 272 56.75 16.78 17.58
C GLU A 272 58.07 16.07 17.88
N ALA A 273 58.03 14.82 18.33
CA ALA A 273 59.23 14.01 18.56
C ALA A 273 60.04 13.80 17.27
N ALA A 274 59.37 13.60 16.12
CA ALA A 274 60.02 13.49 14.82
C ALA A 274 60.71 14.80 14.39
N LYS A 275 60.12 15.96 14.70
CA LYS A 275 60.76 17.27 14.46
C LYS A 275 61.96 17.50 15.36
N ALA A 276 61.92 17.03 16.61
CA ALA A 276 63.02 17.17 17.56
C ALA A 276 64.19 16.20 17.31
N GLY A 277 63.92 15.02 16.73
CA GLY A 277 64.92 13.99 16.40
C GLY A 277 65.59 14.13 15.03
N GLY A 278 65.14 15.08 14.19
CA GLY A 278 65.72 15.35 12.88
C GLY A 278 67.06 16.10 12.97
N ARG A 279 68.16 15.36 13.17
CA ARG A 279 69.53 15.82 12.82
C ARG A 279 69.79 15.57 11.33
N PRO A 280 70.31 16.55 10.60
CA PRO A 280 71.66 16.49 10.04
C PRO A 280 72.71 16.74 11.13
#